data_AF-A0A9P6BFG7-F1
#
_entry.id   AF-A0A9P6BFG7-F1
#
_cell.length_a   1.000
_cell.length_b   1.000
_cell.length_c   1.000
_cell.angle_alpha   90.00
_cell.angle_beta   90.00
_cell.angle_gamma   90.00
#
_symmetry.space_group_name_H-M   'P 1'
#
loop_
_entity.id
_entity.type
_entity.pdbx_description
1 polymer ?
#
loop_
_entity_poly.entity_id
_entity_poly.type
_entity_poly.pdbx_seq_one_letter_code
_entity_poly.pdbx_strand_id
1 'polypeptide(L)'
;MEEAQLFRLAGTSAVKKISCDHVDGQSVIYWEDIEHFFTGVRHVMNGETFVKLLRDSNRNRIIPHCIKHQPGAILDVVLSSSDGDTSATTGNRNGTSNPGLNDITQPPLYTSGSDGIAGMLSSGRVTENAQKNAIESEIERDLLLSLPSEFQGKVLASPNIHDALVQAVMDGLVDRPNEHLVVFLRRIKSEVVRNGELASRVMGLTSKNNALLSRLVDLATQNGELAFQKNQVVLENKELMSRANKLQEDLGRRKDEMERLQVQALDRLALLQKSVTALLTQTYELYEYPIPRLFIVLPEDSSLWNPLDHLTHKFRLYFLCECGEHTKSINTRIPHHIHLAKHEGYEIARPTEFFQRYGRYVLAILQMLKYGLTVTGIAIPALTQLIRPDDVDKVKEGLKSLTDTLEPGVNQVIEYIEK
;
A
#
# COMPACT_ATOMS: atom_id res chain seq x y z
N MET A 1 19.67 -3.43 -22.66
CA MET A 1 18.20 -3.43 -22.49
C MET A 1 17.81 -1.98 -22.28
N GLU A 2 16.85 -1.46 -23.03
CA GLU A 2 16.36 -0.10 -22.83
C GLU A 2 15.69 -0.01 -21.46
N GLU A 3 16.28 0.82 -20.58
CA GLU A 3 15.68 1.13 -19.30
C GLU A 3 14.42 1.97 -19.53
N ALA A 4 13.39 1.69 -18.75
CA ALA A 4 12.14 2.43 -18.85
C ALA A 4 11.47 2.56 -17.48
N GLN A 5 10.68 3.60 -17.36
CA GLN A 5 9.85 3.87 -16.20
C GLN A 5 8.38 3.53 -16.50
N LEU A 6 7.72 2.92 -15.52
CA LEU A 6 6.29 2.65 -15.57
C LEU A 6 5.52 3.79 -14.90
N PHE A 7 4.47 4.25 -15.57
CA PHE A 7 3.55 5.29 -15.11
C PHE A 7 2.10 4.81 -15.23
N ARG A 8 1.21 5.29 -14.37
CA ARG A 8 -0.24 5.11 -14.52
C ARG A 8 -0.97 6.38 -14.13
N LEU A 9 -2.17 6.58 -14.66
CA LEU A 9 -3.02 7.68 -14.21
C LEU A 9 -3.54 7.35 -12.80
N ALA A 10 -3.44 8.29 -11.86
CA ALA A 10 -3.86 8.09 -10.48
C ALA A 10 -5.33 7.61 -10.41
N GLY A 11 -5.57 6.51 -9.71
CA GLY A 11 -6.89 5.87 -9.62
C GLY A 11 -7.22 4.90 -10.76
N THR A 12 -6.31 4.67 -11.71
CA THR A 12 -6.49 3.71 -12.81
C THR A 12 -5.48 2.55 -12.72
N SER A 13 -5.79 1.45 -13.41
CA SER A 13 -4.91 0.28 -13.52
C SER A 13 -4.06 0.25 -14.79
N ALA A 14 -4.29 1.18 -15.73
CA ALA A 14 -3.60 1.20 -17.02
C ALA A 14 -2.18 1.77 -16.88
N VAL A 15 -1.18 0.96 -17.22
CA VAL A 15 0.24 1.32 -17.12
C VAL A 15 0.79 1.69 -18.50
N LYS A 16 1.56 2.77 -18.56
CA LYS A 16 2.35 3.21 -19.71
C LYS A 16 3.84 3.09 -19.40
N LYS A 17 4.63 2.70 -20.39
CA LYS A 17 6.08 2.55 -20.30
C LYS A 17 6.73 3.68 -21.09
N ILE A 18 7.57 4.48 -20.44
CA ILE A 18 8.31 5.59 -21.05
C ILE A 18 9.81 5.27 -20.94
N SER A 19 10.55 5.39 -22.04
CA SER A 19 12.00 5.16 -22.08
C SER A 19 12.75 6.14 -21.18
N CYS A 20 13.84 5.70 -20.59
CA CYS A 20 14.73 6.56 -19.81
C CYS A 20 15.90 7.03 -20.69
N ASP A 21 16.26 8.31 -20.56
CA ASP A 21 17.49 8.86 -21.11
C ASP A 21 18.60 8.86 -20.06
N HIS A 22 19.86 8.95 -20.49
CA HIS A 22 21.02 9.03 -19.59
C HIS A 22 21.67 10.40 -19.72
N VAL A 23 21.69 11.15 -18.61
CA VAL A 23 22.34 12.46 -18.51
C VAL A 23 23.27 12.45 -17.31
N ASP A 24 24.55 12.77 -17.53
CA ASP A 24 25.59 12.82 -16.49
C ASP A 24 25.65 11.55 -15.60
N GLY A 25 25.45 10.37 -16.23
CA GLY A 25 25.46 9.09 -15.53
C GLY A 25 24.22 8.79 -14.68
N GLN A 26 23.15 9.56 -14.81
CA GLN A 26 21.86 9.29 -14.18
C GLN A 26 20.78 9.00 -15.22
N SER A 27 19.99 7.94 -14.98
CA SER A 27 18.78 7.65 -15.76
C SER A 27 17.68 8.65 -15.39
N VAL A 28 17.18 9.39 -16.37
CA VAL A 28 16.17 10.45 -16.23
C VAL A 28 15.01 10.23 -17.20
N ILE A 29 13.84 10.79 -16.87
CA ILE A 29 12.68 10.85 -17.77
C ILE A 29 12.33 12.32 -17.97
N TYR A 30 12.24 12.78 -19.22
CA TYR A 30 11.83 14.14 -19.51
C TYR A 30 10.34 14.34 -19.27
N TRP A 31 10.00 15.52 -18.76
CA TRP A 31 8.63 15.89 -18.44
C TRP A 31 7.75 15.95 -19.69
N GLU A 32 8.32 16.38 -20.81
CA GLU A 32 7.64 16.44 -22.11
C GLU A 32 7.17 15.06 -22.59
N ASP A 33 7.97 14.00 -22.36
CA ASP A 33 7.56 12.63 -22.66
C ASP A 33 6.40 12.18 -21.78
N ILE A 34 6.42 12.56 -20.49
CA ILE A 34 5.30 12.27 -19.58
C ILE A 34 4.04 13.00 -20.04
N GLU A 35 4.14 14.28 -20.40
CA GLU A 35 3.03 15.10 -20.88
C GLU A 35 2.47 14.61 -22.22
N HIS A 36 3.31 14.05 -23.09
CA HIS A 36 2.90 13.41 -24.33
C HIS A 36 1.93 12.24 -24.09
N PHE A 37 2.17 11.41 -23.06
CA PHE A 37 1.29 10.29 -22.70
C PHE A 37 0.13 10.70 -21.77
N PHE A 38 0.30 11.74 -20.98
CA PHE A 38 -0.63 12.20 -19.96
C PHE A 38 -0.85 13.72 -20.07
N THR A 39 -1.64 14.13 -21.06
CA THR A 39 -1.90 15.55 -21.32
C THR A 39 -2.51 16.25 -20.11
N GLY A 40 -1.92 17.39 -19.72
CA GLY A 40 -2.35 18.14 -18.53
C GLY A 40 -1.78 17.61 -17.22
N VAL A 41 -0.70 16.83 -17.26
CA VAL A 41 0.02 16.39 -16.06
C VAL A 41 0.37 17.56 -15.16
N ARG A 42 -0.04 17.47 -13.89
CA ARG A 42 0.25 18.47 -12.86
C ARG A 42 1.45 18.04 -12.03
N HIS A 43 1.47 16.79 -11.60
CA HIS A 43 2.54 16.20 -10.81
C HIS A 43 2.58 14.68 -10.90
N VAL A 44 3.71 14.11 -10.45
CA VAL A 44 3.96 12.67 -10.40
C VAL A 44 4.21 12.27 -8.95
N MET A 45 3.63 11.15 -8.53
CA MET A 45 3.76 10.59 -7.19
C MET A 45 4.40 9.19 -7.22
N ASN A 46 5.17 8.85 -6.19
CA ASN A 46 5.55 7.49 -5.87
C ASN A 46 4.89 7.12 -4.53
N GLY A 47 3.78 6.37 -4.59
CA GLY A 47 2.92 6.15 -3.43
C GLY A 47 2.36 7.48 -2.91
N GLU A 48 2.64 7.80 -1.65
CA GLU A 48 2.21 9.04 -1.00
C GLU A 48 3.20 10.21 -1.17
N THR A 49 4.33 9.98 -1.83
CA THR A 49 5.41 10.97 -1.94
C THR A 49 5.45 11.64 -3.30
N PHE A 50 5.62 12.96 -3.33
CA PHE A 50 5.76 13.74 -4.55
C PHE A 50 7.14 13.52 -5.19
N VAL A 51 7.18 13.16 -6.47
CA VAL A 51 8.44 13.04 -7.22
C VAL A 51 8.89 14.42 -7.66
N LYS A 52 9.97 14.91 -7.05
CA LYS A 52 10.53 16.24 -7.33
C LYS A 52 11.23 16.25 -8.69
N LEU A 53 11.04 17.34 -9.43
CA LEU A 53 11.84 17.66 -10.61
C LEU A 53 13.33 17.79 -10.21
N LEU A 54 14.21 17.29 -11.06
CA LEU A 54 15.65 17.37 -10.86
C LEU A 54 16.13 18.82 -10.87
N ARG A 55 17.16 19.07 -10.06
CA ARG A 55 17.82 20.37 -9.94
C ARG A 55 19.32 20.20 -10.09
N ASP A 56 19.96 21.19 -10.69
CA ASP A 56 21.41 21.26 -10.81
C ASP A 56 22.09 21.55 -9.45
N SER A 57 23.42 21.60 -9.46
CA SER A 57 24.23 21.94 -8.27
C SER A 57 23.92 23.34 -7.70
N ASN A 58 23.38 24.24 -8.51
CA ASN A 58 22.99 25.59 -8.11
C ASN A 58 21.54 25.66 -7.62
N ARG A 59 20.85 24.52 -7.49
CA ARG A 59 19.42 24.37 -7.14
C ARG A 59 18.45 24.94 -8.19
N ASN A 60 18.91 25.24 -9.39
CA ASN A 60 18.03 25.59 -10.51
C ASN A 60 17.39 24.33 -11.06
N ARG A 61 16.17 24.43 -11.58
CA ARG A 61 15.54 23.29 -12.27
C ARG A 61 16.29 23.06 -13.57
N ILE A 62 16.60 21.80 -13.86
CA ILE A 62 17.21 21.41 -15.14
C ILE A 62 16.16 21.65 -16.25
N ILE A 63 16.59 22.22 -17.38
CA ILE A 63 15.77 22.46 -18.56
C ILE A 63 16.38 21.66 -19.73
N PRO A 64 15.61 20.80 -20.43
CA PRO A 64 14.18 20.53 -20.21
C PRO A 64 13.92 19.83 -18.86
N HIS A 65 12.74 20.08 -18.29
CA HIS A 65 12.37 19.54 -16.97
C HIS A 65 12.41 18.01 -17.02
N CYS A 66 12.99 17.38 -15.99
CA CYS A 66 13.08 15.94 -15.90
C CYS A 66 12.95 15.45 -14.45
N ILE A 67 12.62 14.17 -14.29
CA ILE A 67 12.60 13.46 -13.01
C ILE A 67 13.60 12.31 -13.03
N LYS A 68 14.08 11.92 -11.84
CA LYS A 68 14.97 10.76 -11.69
C LYS A 68 14.19 9.46 -11.90
N HIS A 69 14.78 8.52 -12.64
CA HIS A 69 14.26 7.16 -12.77
C HIS A 69 14.17 6.46 -11.41
N GLN A 70 13.10 5.70 -11.21
CA GLN A 70 12.81 4.92 -10.01
C GLN A 70 12.62 3.45 -10.40
N PRO A 71 13.72 2.66 -10.46
CA PRO A 71 13.68 1.26 -10.88
C PRO A 71 12.66 0.44 -10.10
N GLY A 72 11.80 -0.28 -10.83
CA GLY A 72 10.78 -1.17 -10.25
C GLY A 72 9.55 -0.49 -9.65
N ALA A 73 9.52 0.85 -9.57
CA ALA A 73 8.34 1.58 -9.12
C ALA A 73 7.36 1.83 -10.28
N ILE A 74 6.06 1.91 -9.98
CA ILE A 74 5.03 2.45 -10.88
C ILE A 74 4.64 3.81 -10.33
N LEU A 75 4.87 4.87 -11.11
CA LEU A 75 4.60 6.24 -10.69
C LEU A 75 3.17 6.65 -11.05
N ASP A 76 2.48 7.27 -10.11
CA ASP A 76 1.12 7.78 -10.28
C ASP A 76 1.15 9.20 -10.85
N VAL A 77 0.50 9.41 -11.99
CA VAL A 77 0.39 10.70 -12.67
C VAL A 77 -0.92 11.36 -12.27
N VAL A 78 -0.85 12.58 -11.75
CA VAL A 78 -2.03 13.37 -11.36
C VAL A 78 -2.21 14.50 -12.37
N LEU A 79 -3.38 14.53 -13.02
CA LEU A 79 -3.72 15.56 -13.99
C LEU A 79 -4.24 16.82 -13.28
N SER A 80 -4.10 17.97 -13.94
CA SER A 80 -4.79 19.18 -13.54
C SER A 80 -6.28 18.96 -13.80
N SER A 81 -7.12 19.05 -12.76
CA SER A 81 -8.57 19.03 -12.95
C SER A 81 -8.92 20.16 -13.92
N SER A 82 -9.47 19.83 -15.08
CA SER A 82 -10.00 20.80 -16.04
C SER A 82 -11.34 21.36 -15.54
N ASP A 83 -11.42 21.68 -14.25
CA ASP A 83 -12.59 22.30 -13.64
C ASP A 83 -12.57 23.75 -14.10
N GLY A 84 -13.17 23.96 -15.27
CA GLY A 84 -13.36 25.25 -15.87
C GLY A 84 -14.08 26.19 -14.93
N ASP A 85 -13.57 27.41 -14.89
CA ASP A 85 -14.35 28.65 -14.89
C ASP A 85 -15.87 28.44 -14.80
N THR A 86 -16.37 28.42 -13.58
CA THR A 86 -17.72 28.92 -13.31
C THR A 86 -17.60 29.95 -12.20
N SER A 87 -17.49 31.19 -12.63
CA SER A 87 -17.95 32.42 -12.00
C SER A 87 -17.93 32.47 -10.46
N ALA A 88 -17.01 33.28 -9.96
CA ALA A 88 -17.08 33.91 -8.65
C ALA A 88 -18.50 34.38 -8.31
N THR A 89 -19.06 33.84 -7.24
CA THR A 89 -20.05 34.55 -6.42
C THR A 89 -19.57 34.54 -4.98
N THR A 90 -19.13 35.72 -4.57
CA THR A 90 -18.94 36.19 -3.20
C THR A 90 -20.01 35.69 -2.23
N GLY A 91 -19.58 35.12 -1.10
CA GLY A 91 -20.46 34.76 0.02
C GLY A 91 -19.67 34.02 1.10
N ASN A 92 -18.77 34.71 1.81
CA ASN A 92 -19.01 35.27 3.14
C ASN A 92 -18.73 34.27 4.27
N ARG A 93 -17.87 34.74 5.18
CA ARG A 93 -17.44 34.07 6.41
C ARG A 93 -18.64 33.84 7.33
N ASN A 94 -18.66 32.71 8.01
CA ASN A 94 -18.76 32.66 9.47
C ASN A 94 -18.49 31.25 9.98
N GLY A 95 -17.60 31.16 10.97
CA GLY A 95 -17.39 29.94 11.73
C GLY A 95 -18.51 29.73 12.73
N THR A 96 -18.73 28.47 13.12
CA THR A 96 -19.24 28.12 14.44
C THR A 96 -19.04 26.63 14.70
N SER A 97 -18.28 26.35 15.77
CA SER A 97 -18.48 25.27 16.76
C SER A 97 -19.01 23.90 16.32
N ASN A 98 -18.14 22.88 16.47
CA ASN A 98 -18.54 21.54 16.87
C ASN A 98 -19.42 21.57 18.14
N PRO A 99 -20.46 20.72 18.18
CA PRO A 99 -20.46 19.69 19.21
C PRO A 99 -20.90 18.31 18.68
N GLY A 100 -20.63 17.29 19.50
CA GLY A 100 -20.70 15.87 19.17
C GLY A 100 -22.05 15.32 18.68
N LEU A 101 -21.95 14.21 17.96
CA LEU A 101 -23.02 13.22 17.76
C LEU A 101 -22.59 11.95 18.50
N ASN A 102 -23.31 11.45 19.50
CA ASN A 102 -24.67 10.88 19.51
C ASN A 102 -24.79 9.56 18.73
N ASP A 103 -24.59 8.48 19.48
CA ASP A 103 -25.58 7.43 19.75
C ASP A 103 -26.60 7.17 18.64
N ILE A 104 -26.32 6.14 17.83
CA ILE A 104 -27.23 5.66 16.77
C ILE A 104 -28.21 4.69 17.42
N THR A 105 -29.40 5.22 17.66
CA THR A 105 -30.62 4.49 17.99
C THR A 105 -30.98 3.53 16.85
N GLN A 106 -31.31 2.29 17.24
CA GLN A 106 -31.85 1.24 16.37
C GLN A 106 -33.11 1.71 15.63
N PRO A 107 -33.35 1.27 14.37
CA PRO A 107 -34.67 1.39 13.76
C PRO A 107 -35.61 0.31 14.30
N PRO A 108 -36.91 0.59 14.46
CA PRO A 108 -37.88 -0.36 14.98
C PRO A 108 -38.15 -1.48 13.96
N LEU A 109 -38.26 -2.71 14.46
CA LEU A 109 -38.85 -3.84 13.76
C LEU A 109 -40.26 -3.45 13.28
N TYR A 110 -40.45 -3.38 11.96
CA TYR A 110 -41.78 -3.49 11.37
C TYR A 110 -42.17 -4.96 11.35
N THR A 111 -43.09 -5.33 12.24
CA THR A 111 -43.79 -6.61 12.18
C THR A 111 -44.76 -6.59 11.01
N SER A 112 -44.56 -7.55 10.10
CA SER A 112 -45.45 -7.90 9.00
C SER A 112 -46.83 -8.31 9.56
N GLY A 113 -47.81 -7.44 9.44
CA GLY A 113 -49.25 -7.77 9.57
C GLY A 113 -49.90 -7.66 8.20
N SER A 114 -49.92 -8.75 7.45
CA SER A 114 -50.55 -8.85 6.12
C SER A 114 -51.69 -9.87 6.11
N ASP A 115 -52.57 -9.79 7.11
CA ASP A 115 -53.83 -10.52 7.12
C ASP A 115 -54.98 -9.52 7.24
N GLY A 116 -55.85 -9.46 6.22
CA GLY A 116 -57.18 -8.87 6.39
C GLY A 116 -57.63 -7.77 5.43
N ILE A 117 -57.35 -7.84 4.12
CA ILE A 117 -58.14 -7.08 3.12
C ILE A 117 -58.51 -8.01 1.95
N ALA A 118 -59.39 -8.98 2.22
CA ALA A 118 -59.99 -9.84 1.19
C ALA A 118 -61.52 -9.96 1.30
N GLY A 119 -62.19 -9.13 2.13
CA GLY A 119 -63.58 -9.39 2.54
C GLY A 119 -64.68 -8.41 2.11
N MET A 120 -64.42 -7.31 1.39
CA MET A 120 -65.37 -6.18 1.35
C MET A 120 -65.88 -5.70 -0.03
N LEU A 121 -65.91 -6.52 -1.08
CA LEU A 121 -66.38 -6.05 -2.41
C LEU A 121 -67.43 -6.91 -3.14
N SER A 122 -68.21 -7.77 -2.47
CA SER A 122 -69.16 -8.67 -3.17
C SER A 122 -70.66 -8.45 -2.97
N SER A 123 -71.16 -7.44 -2.22
CA SER A 123 -72.59 -7.44 -1.81
C SER A 123 -73.46 -6.23 -2.24
N GLY A 124 -73.09 -5.48 -3.28
CA GLY A 124 -73.81 -4.22 -3.62
C GLY A 124 -74.67 -4.20 -4.89
N ARG A 125 -74.57 -5.17 -5.80
CA ARG A 125 -75.06 -4.99 -7.18
C ARG A 125 -76.39 -5.66 -7.55
N VAL A 126 -76.99 -6.45 -6.66
CA VAL A 126 -78.21 -7.23 -7.00
C VAL A 126 -79.51 -6.50 -6.64
N THR A 127 -79.49 -5.52 -5.74
CA THR A 127 -80.73 -4.86 -5.26
C THR A 127 -81.17 -3.66 -6.10
N GLU A 128 -80.27 -2.92 -6.76
CA GLU A 128 -80.63 -1.73 -7.55
C GLU A 128 -81.39 -2.05 -8.85
N ASN A 129 -81.05 -3.16 -9.53
CA ASN A 129 -81.73 -3.53 -10.79
C ASN A 129 -83.16 -4.05 -10.56
N ALA A 130 -83.41 -4.71 -9.43
CA ALA A 130 -84.76 -5.18 -9.07
C ALA A 130 -85.70 -4.01 -8.75
N GLN A 131 -85.18 -2.95 -8.12
CA GLN A 131 -85.98 -1.80 -7.72
C GLN A 131 -86.34 -0.89 -8.90
N LYS A 132 -85.47 -0.77 -9.91
CA LYS A 132 -85.74 0.00 -11.14
C LYS A 132 -86.84 -0.64 -12.00
N ASN A 133 -86.80 -1.96 -12.17
CA ASN A 133 -87.82 -2.69 -12.96
C ASN A 133 -89.22 -2.66 -12.30
N ALA A 134 -89.27 -2.60 -10.97
CA ALA A 134 -90.54 -2.49 -10.25
C ALA A 134 -91.23 -1.14 -10.47
N ILE A 135 -90.46 -0.04 -10.52
CA ILE A 135 -91.00 1.32 -10.71
C ILE A 135 -91.39 1.57 -12.17
N GLU A 136 -90.61 1.09 -13.14
CA GLU A 136 -90.97 1.19 -14.58
C GLU A 136 -92.27 0.43 -14.88
N SER A 137 -92.50 -0.73 -14.25
CA SER A 137 -93.75 -1.50 -14.42
C SER A 137 -94.99 -0.84 -13.83
N GLU A 138 -94.85 0.01 -12.80
CA GLU A 138 -96.00 0.65 -12.14
C GLU A 138 -96.48 1.88 -12.92
N ILE A 139 -95.55 2.68 -13.46
CA ILE A 139 -95.85 3.83 -14.32
C ILE A 139 -96.44 3.39 -15.66
N GLU A 140 -95.92 2.30 -16.25
CA GLU A 140 -96.49 1.74 -17.49
C GLU A 140 -97.93 1.23 -17.28
N ARG A 141 -98.21 0.63 -16.12
CA ARG A 141 -99.54 0.12 -15.79
C ARG A 141 -100.56 1.24 -15.59
N ASP A 142 -100.20 2.31 -14.89
CA ASP A 142 -101.07 3.48 -14.70
C ASP A 142 -101.34 4.22 -16.01
N LEU A 143 -100.33 4.36 -16.88
CA LEU A 143 -100.51 4.93 -18.22
C LEU A 143 -101.41 4.06 -19.11
N LEU A 144 -101.26 2.74 -19.08
CA LEU A 144 -102.11 1.82 -19.82
C LEU A 144 -103.57 1.88 -19.35
N LEU A 145 -103.81 1.96 -18.04
CA LEU A 145 -105.16 2.08 -17.48
C LEU A 145 -105.83 3.42 -17.82
N SER A 146 -105.05 4.47 -18.10
CA SER A 146 -105.56 5.79 -18.48
C SER A 146 -106.01 5.89 -19.94
N LEU A 147 -105.69 4.91 -20.79
CA LEU A 147 -106.09 4.89 -22.20
C LEU A 147 -107.52 4.40 -22.38
N PRO A 148 -108.25 4.87 -23.41
CA PRO A 148 -109.52 4.25 -23.80
C PRO A 148 -109.32 2.75 -24.15
N SER A 149 -110.26 1.90 -23.73
CA SER A 149 -110.13 0.44 -23.81
C SER A 149 -109.89 -0.10 -25.22
N GLU A 150 -110.34 0.63 -26.25
CA GLU A 150 -110.12 0.30 -27.66
C GLU A 150 -108.64 0.40 -28.10
N PHE A 151 -107.82 1.19 -27.40
CA PHE A 151 -106.40 1.35 -27.68
C PHE A 151 -105.52 0.47 -26.78
N GLN A 152 -105.97 0.15 -25.57
CA GLN A 152 -105.22 -0.71 -24.63
C GLN A 152 -104.81 -2.04 -25.26
N GLY A 153 -105.74 -2.70 -25.98
CA GLY A 153 -105.47 -3.98 -26.65
C GLY A 153 -104.40 -3.89 -27.75
N LYS A 154 -104.35 -2.76 -28.48
CA LYS A 154 -103.34 -2.53 -29.54
C LYS A 154 -101.96 -2.21 -28.96
N VAL A 155 -101.92 -1.44 -27.87
CA VAL A 155 -100.68 -1.08 -27.18
C VAL A 155 -100.06 -2.32 -26.52
N LEU A 156 -100.87 -3.15 -25.84
CA LEU A 156 -100.40 -4.40 -25.21
C LEU A 156 -99.98 -5.49 -26.21
N ALA A 157 -100.58 -5.50 -27.40
CA ALA A 157 -100.21 -6.44 -28.46
C ALA A 157 -98.97 -6.00 -29.26
N SER A 158 -98.49 -4.76 -29.06
CA SER A 158 -97.32 -4.24 -29.75
C SER A 158 -96.03 -4.74 -29.10
N PRO A 159 -95.05 -5.23 -29.88
CA PRO A 159 -93.73 -5.58 -29.36
C PRO A 159 -92.94 -4.36 -28.87
N ASN A 160 -93.38 -3.14 -29.21
CA ASN A 160 -92.86 -1.90 -28.66
C ASN A 160 -94.03 -1.05 -28.13
N ILE A 161 -94.29 -1.15 -26.83
CA ILE A 161 -95.38 -0.50 -26.11
C ILE A 161 -95.31 1.02 -26.28
N HIS A 162 -94.11 1.60 -26.26
CA HIS A 162 -93.91 3.05 -26.39
C HIS A 162 -94.34 3.58 -27.77
N ASP A 163 -93.94 2.92 -28.85
CA ASP A 163 -94.29 3.34 -30.20
C ASP A 163 -95.79 3.20 -30.46
N ALA A 164 -96.41 2.12 -29.96
CA ALA A 164 -97.84 1.91 -30.09
C ALA A 164 -98.66 2.88 -29.22
N LEU A 165 -98.18 3.22 -28.03
CA LEU A 165 -98.80 4.24 -27.17
C LEU A 165 -98.78 5.61 -27.86
N VAL A 166 -97.62 6.00 -28.42
CA VAL A 166 -97.49 7.25 -29.18
C VAL A 166 -98.41 7.24 -30.39
N GLN A 167 -98.47 6.13 -31.15
CA GLN A 167 -99.33 6.03 -32.32
C GLN A 167 -100.82 6.09 -31.95
N ALA A 168 -101.24 5.37 -30.91
CA ALA A 168 -102.62 5.37 -30.42
C ALA A 168 -103.07 6.76 -29.94
N VAL A 169 -102.19 7.49 -29.25
CA VAL A 169 -102.49 8.87 -28.83
C VAL A 169 -102.61 9.80 -30.05
N MET A 170 -101.74 9.64 -31.06
CA MET A 170 -101.80 10.43 -32.30
C MET A 170 -103.05 10.12 -33.14
N ASP A 171 -103.48 8.85 -33.19
CA ASP A 171 -104.66 8.41 -33.93
C ASP A 171 -105.98 8.85 -33.24
N GLY A 172 -105.99 8.98 -31.91
CA GLY A 172 -107.15 9.45 -31.13
C GLY A 172 -107.35 10.97 -31.10
N LEU A 173 -106.36 11.76 -31.55
CA LEU A 173 -106.38 13.24 -31.53
C LEU A 173 -106.99 13.88 -32.79
N VAL A 174 -107.50 13.09 -33.73
CA VAL A 174 -107.89 13.55 -35.09
C VAL A 174 -109.02 14.59 -35.10
N ASP A 175 -109.85 14.70 -34.06
CA ASP A 175 -110.96 15.67 -34.05
C ASP A 175 -110.72 16.97 -33.26
N ARG A 176 -109.60 17.14 -32.55
CA ARG A 176 -109.09 18.43 -32.02
C ARG A 176 -107.73 18.24 -31.33
N PRO A 177 -106.60 18.64 -31.92
CA PRO A 177 -105.30 18.46 -31.31
C PRO A 177 -105.15 19.37 -30.07
N ASN A 178 -105.01 18.76 -28.89
CA ASN A 178 -104.65 19.48 -27.67
C ASN A 178 -103.15 19.81 -27.72
N GLU A 179 -102.79 21.06 -28.07
CA GLU A 179 -101.40 21.51 -28.24
C GLU A 179 -100.51 21.19 -27.02
N HIS A 180 -101.08 21.24 -25.81
CA HIS A 180 -100.35 20.91 -24.58
C HIS A 180 -99.88 19.45 -24.55
N LEU A 181 -100.66 18.52 -25.09
CA LEU A 181 -100.32 17.10 -25.13
C LEU A 181 -99.19 16.82 -26.13
N VAL A 182 -99.19 17.50 -27.27
CA VAL A 182 -98.11 17.40 -28.28
C VAL A 182 -96.78 17.94 -27.73
N VAL A 183 -96.80 19.08 -27.02
CA VAL A 183 -95.60 19.65 -26.36
C VAL A 183 -95.09 18.70 -25.28
N PHE A 184 -95.99 18.12 -24.48
CA PHE A 184 -95.63 17.15 -23.44
C PHE A 184 -94.98 15.89 -24.01
N LEU A 185 -95.56 15.29 -25.06
CA LEU A 185 -94.97 14.12 -25.73
C LEU A 185 -93.61 14.43 -26.37
N ARG A 186 -93.42 15.62 -26.95
CA ARG A 186 -92.12 16.06 -27.46
C ARG A 186 -91.08 16.17 -26.34
N ARG A 187 -91.48 16.67 -25.18
CA ARG A 187 -90.63 16.72 -23.98
C ARG A 187 -90.24 15.32 -23.52
N ILE A 188 -91.21 14.39 -23.39
CA ILE A 188 -90.93 12.99 -23.04
C ILE A 188 -89.94 12.37 -24.02
N LYS A 189 -90.15 12.52 -25.33
CA LYS A 189 -89.24 11.99 -26.34
C LYS A 189 -87.83 12.55 -26.18
N SER A 190 -87.68 13.85 -25.92
CA SER A 190 -86.38 14.48 -25.65
C SER A 190 -85.72 13.94 -24.37
N GLU A 191 -86.49 13.72 -23.30
CA GLU A 191 -85.99 13.11 -22.06
C GLU A 191 -85.52 11.66 -22.28
N VAL A 192 -86.26 10.86 -23.04
CA VAL A 192 -85.86 9.47 -23.37
C VAL A 192 -84.55 9.43 -24.15
N VAL A 193 -84.38 10.31 -25.14
CA VAL A 193 -83.11 10.44 -25.88
C VAL A 193 -81.98 10.82 -24.91
N ARG A 194 -82.19 11.81 -24.04
CA ARG A 194 -81.21 12.23 -23.04
C ARG A 194 -80.85 11.11 -22.07
N ASN A 195 -81.83 10.31 -21.65
CA ASN A 195 -81.61 9.15 -20.79
C ASN A 195 -80.81 8.06 -21.51
N GLY A 196 -81.02 7.86 -22.82
CA GLY A 196 -80.20 6.97 -23.64
C GLY A 196 -78.74 7.43 -23.75
N GLU A 197 -78.52 8.73 -23.95
CA GLU A 197 -77.19 9.34 -23.94
C GLU A 197 -76.51 9.19 -22.56
N LEU A 198 -77.26 9.43 -21.48
CA LEU A 198 -76.76 9.28 -20.11
C LEU A 198 -76.39 7.81 -19.81
N ALA A 199 -77.23 6.85 -20.20
CA ALA A 199 -76.95 5.42 -20.06
C ALA A 199 -75.67 5.03 -20.83
N SER A 200 -75.52 5.53 -22.06
CA SER A 200 -74.31 5.33 -22.87
C SER A 200 -73.06 5.90 -22.19
N ARG A 201 -73.17 7.09 -21.58
CA ARG A 201 -72.08 7.72 -20.82
C ARG A 201 -71.74 6.93 -19.55
N VAL A 202 -72.74 6.42 -18.83
CA VAL A 202 -72.56 5.58 -17.63
C VAL A 202 -71.86 4.27 -17.99
N MET A 203 -72.26 3.62 -19.09
CA MET A 203 -71.57 2.42 -19.59
C MET A 203 -70.11 2.73 -19.98
N GLY A 204 -69.86 3.85 -20.65
CA GLY A 204 -68.51 4.29 -20.99
C GLY A 204 -67.63 4.57 -19.77
N LEU A 205 -68.19 5.21 -18.73
CA LEU A 205 -67.50 5.43 -17.46
C LEU A 205 -67.23 4.12 -16.70
N THR A 206 -68.19 3.19 -16.72
CA THR A 206 -68.05 1.88 -16.09
C THR A 206 -66.93 1.07 -16.74
N SER A 207 -66.85 1.07 -18.08
CA SER A 207 -65.75 0.44 -18.82
C SER A 207 -64.40 1.07 -18.48
N LYS A 208 -64.31 2.41 -18.44
CA LYS A 208 -63.09 3.12 -18.02
C LYS A 208 -62.70 2.78 -16.57
N ASN A 209 -63.65 2.68 -15.66
CA ASN A 209 -63.38 2.35 -14.27
C ASN A 209 -62.84 0.92 -14.12
N ASN A 210 -63.42 -0.05 -14.85
CA ASN A 210 -62.92 -1.41 -14.88
C ASN A 210 -61.49 -1.49 -15.46
N ALA A 211 -61.19 -0.70 -16.49
CA ALA A 211 -59.83 -0.62 -17.05
C ALA A 211 -58.81 -0.03 -16.05
N LEU A 212 -59.21 1.00 -15.29
CA LEU A 212 -58.37 1.57 -14.23
C LEU A 212 -58.14 0.58 -13.09
N LEU A 213 -59.16 -0.19 -12.69
CA LEU A 213 -59.02 -1.25 -11.69
C LEU A 213 -58.04 -2.33 -12.13
N SER A 214 -58.13 -2.79 -13.39
CA SER A 214 -57.17 -3.76 -13.94
C SER A 214 -55.74 -3.21 -13.85
N ARG A 215 -55.52 -1.95 -14.26
CA ARG A 215 -54.21 -1.32 -14.20
C ARG A 215 -53.69 -1.17 -12.76
N LEU A 216 -54.56 -0.92 -11.79
CA LEU A 216 -54.19 -0.85 -10.38
C LEU A 216 -53.74 -2.22 -9.84
N VAL A 217 -54.41 -3.30 -10.25
CA VAL A 217 -54.01 -4.66 -9.89
C VAL A 217 -52.65 -5.00 -10.50
N ASP A 218 -52.42 -4.67 -11.77
CA ASP A 218 -51.13 -4.91 -12.44
C ASP A 218 -49.98 -4.17 -11.75
N LEU A 219 -50.20 -2.89 -11.39
CA LEU A 219 -49.22 -2.09 -10.66
C LEU A 219 -48.97 -2.63 -9.25
N ALA A 220 -50.00 -3.14 -8.56
CA ALA A 220 -49.85 -3.75 -7.25
C ALA A 220 -49.00 -5.04 -7.33
N THR A 221 -49.24 -5.88 -8.34
CA THR A 221 -48.44 -7.08 -8.62
C THR A 221 -46.98 -6.71 -8.91
N GLN A 222 -46.76 -5.73 -9.80
CA GLN A 222 -45.42 -5.27 -10.14
C GLN A 222 -44.66 -4.70 -8.93
N ASN A 223 -45.34 -3.95 -8.07
CA ASN A 223 -44.75 -3.45 -6.82
C ASN A 223 -44.39 -4.59 -5.85
N GLY A 224 -45.21 -5.65 -5.80
CA GLY A 224 -44.92 -6.85 -5.02
C GLY A 224 -43.65 -7.57 -5.50
N GLU A 225 -43.51 -7.75 -6.82
CA GLU A 225 -42.31 -8.34 -7.43
C GLU A 225 -41.06 -7.50 -7.17
N LEU A 226 -41.16 -6.17 -7.31
CA LEU A 226 -40.04 -5.26 -7.04
C LEU A 226 -39.62 -5.31 -5.56
N ALA A 227 -40.57 -5.39 -4.64
CA ALA A 227 -40.29 -5.52 -3.21
C ALA A 227 -39.56 -6.84 -2.91
N PHE A 228 -39.97 -7.94 -3.55
CA PHE A 228 -39.29 -9.23 -3.43
C PHE A 228 -37.85 -9.18 -3.95
N GLN A 229 -37.64 -8.62 -5.14
CA GLN A 229 -36.30 -8.44 -5.73
C GLN A 229 -35.41 -7.56 -4.84
N LYS A 230 -35.95 -6.46 -4.30
CA LYS A 230 -35.22 -5.58 -3.39
C LYS A 230 -34.76 -6.33 -2.14
N ASN A 231 -35.61 -7.17 -1.55
CA ASN A 231 -35.25 -7.97 -0.38
C ASN A 231 -34.18 -9.00 -0.68
N GLN A 232 -34.20 -9.61 -1.86
CA GLN A 232 -33.16 -10.54 -2.31
C GLN A 232 -31.79 -9.84 -2.43
N VAL A 233 -31.73 -8.68 -3.08
CA VAL A 233 -30.48 -7.91 -3.23
C VAL A 233 -29.94 -7.45 -1.87
N VAL A 234 -30.81 -7.08 -0.93
CA VAL A 234 -30.40 -6.71 0.44
C VAL A 234 -29.76 -7.90 1.15
N LEU A 235 -30.28 -9.11 0.97
CA LEU A 235 -29.72 -10.32 1.56
C LEU A 235 -28.35 -10.68 0.96
N GLU A 236 -28.23 -10.61 -0.37
CA GLU A 236 -26.97 -10.84 -1.09
C GLU A 236 -25.89 -9.83 -0.67
N ASN A 237 -26.25 -8.54 -0.55
CA ASN A 237 -25.33 -7.50 -0.06
C ASN A 237 -24.86 -7.75 1.37
N LYS A 238 -25.74 -8.26 2.24
CA LYS A 238 -25.38 -8.64 3.61
C LYS A 238 -24.37 -9.78 3.63
N GLU A 239 -24.55 -10.79 2.77
CA GLU A 239 -23.60 -11.89 2.64
C GLU A 239 -22.24 -11.41 2.09
N LEU A 240 -22.26 -10.57 1.06
CA LEU A 240 -21.04 -9.97 0.49
C LEU A 240 -20.27 -9.14 1.54
N MET A 241 -20.95 -8.34 2.35
CA MET A 241 -20.30 -7.62 3.46
C MET A 241 -19.69 -8.57 4.50
N SER A 242 -20.38 -9.66 4.84
CA SER A 242 -19.81 -10.66 5.75
C SER A 242 -18.56 -11.34 5.18
N ARG A 243 -18.56 -11.67 3.89
CA ARG A 243 -17.38 -12.20 3.17
C ARG A 243 -16.23 -11.20 3.13
N ALA A 244 -16.52 -9.92 2.88
CA ALA A 244 -15.52 -8.85 2.85
C ALA A 244 -14.85 -8.66 4.22
N ASN A 245 -15.63 -8.63 5.30
CA ASN A 245 -15.10 -8.53 6.66
C ASN A 245 -14.20 -9.71 7.02
N LYS A 246 -14.62 -10.94 6.69
CA LYS A 246 -13.81 -12.14 6.91
C LYS A 246 -12.48 -12.09 6.16
N LEU A 247 -12.50 -11.63 4.91
CA LEU A 247 -11.28 -11.46 4.12
C LEU A 247 -10.33 -10.41 4.74
N GLN A 248 -10.89 -9.32 5.27
CA GLN A 248 -10.13 -8.27 5.95
C GLN A 248 -9.47 -8.80 7.23
N GLU A 249 -10.17 -9.60 8.03
CA GLU A 249 -9.61 -10.29 9.20
C GLU A 249 -8.48 -11.26 8.82
N ASP A 250 -8.64 -12.04 7.75
CA ASP A 250 -7.62 -12.96 7.25
C ASP A 250 -6.37 -12.25 6.73
N LEU A 251 -6.53 -11.08 6.10
CA LEU A 251 -5.41 -10.24 5.69
C LEU A 251 -4.68 -9.65 6.91
N GLY A 252 -5.42 -9.23 7.94
CA GLY A 252 -4.83 -8.80 9.22
C GLY A 252 -3.98 -9.89 9.85
N ARG A 253 -4.54 -11.10 10.00
CA ARG A 253 -3.81 -12.25 10.56
C ARG A 253 -2.53 -12.59 9.79
N ARG A 254 -2.59 -12.59 8.45
CA ARG A 254 -1.41 -12.85 7.61
C ARG A 254 -0.35 -11.75 7.71
N LYS A 255 -0.78 -10.49 7.87
CA LYS A 255 0.15 -9.37 8.08
C LYS A 255 0.90 -9.53 9.41
N ASP A 256 0.18 -9.84 10.48
CA ASP A 256 0.78 -10.04 11.81
C ASP A 256 1.75 -11.23 11.83
N GLU A 257 1.41 -12.31 11.12
CA GLU A 257 2.30 -13.47 10.95
C GLU A 257 3.59 -13.10 10.19
N MET A 258 3.46 -12.33 9.12
CA MET A 258 4.60 -11.87 8.32
C MET A 258 5.52 -10.94 9.12
N GLU A 259 4.95 -10.04 9.94
CA GLU A 259 5.72 -9.16 10.82
C GLU A 259 6.50 -9.97 11.86
N ARG A 260 5.89 -10.98 12.46
CA ARG A 260 6.59 -11.90 13.39
C ARG A 260 7.74 -12.64 12.72
N LEU A 261 7.56 -13.13 11.49
CA LEU A 261 8.62 -13.80 10.74
C LEU A 261 9.77 -12.84 10.40
N GLN A 262 9.48 -11.57 10.06
CA GLN A 262 10.51 -10.56 9.83
C GLN A 262 11.32 -10.28 11.09
N VAL A 263 10.65 -10.08 12.24
CA VAL A 263 11.35 -9.87 13.53
C VAL A 263 12.25 -11.06 13.85
N GLN A 264 11.73 -12.29 13.72
CA GLN A 264 12.52 -13.50 13.94
C GLN A 264 13.73 -13.60 12.99
N ALA A 265 13.59 -13.20 11.73
CA ALA A 265 14.68 -13.19 10.77
C ALA A 265 15.77 -12.17 11.14
N LEU A 266 15.38 -10.97 11.58
CA LEU A 266 16.31 -9.95 12.07
C LEU A 266 17.08 -10.42 13.32
N ASP A 267 16.40 -11.08 14.27
CA ASP A 267 17.04 -11.65 15.45
C ASP A 267 18.08 -12.72 15.08
N ARG A 268 17.76 -13.59 14.12
CA ARG A 268 18.70 -14.59 13.60
C ARG A 268 19.91 -13.95 12.92
N LEU A 269 19.70 -12.88 12.15
CA LEU A 269 20.79 -12.13 11.53
C LEU A 269 21.71 -11.49 12.58
N ALA A 270 21.15 -10.93 13.64
CA ALA A 270 21.92 -10.36 14.74
C ALA A 270 22.78 -11.42 15.46
N LEU A 271 22.26 -12.63 15.68
CA LEU A 271 23.02 -13.75 16.23
C LEU A 271 24.16 -14.20 15.31
N LEU A 272 23.89 -14.29 13.99
CA LEU A 272 24.91 -14.63 13.00
C LEU A 272 26.01 -13.57 12.95
N GLN A 273 25.66 -12.29 12.95
CA GLN A 273 26.63 -11.19 13.00
C GLN A 273 27.51 -11.29 14.26
N LYS A 274 26.93 -11.53 15.43
CA LYS A 274 27.70 -11.74 16.68
C LYS A 274 28.66 -12.92 16.57
N SER A 275 28.21 -14.05 16.00
CA SER A 275 29.05 -15.23 15.82
C SER A 275 30.19 -14.97 14.82
N VAL A 276 29.93 -14.28 13.71
CA VAL A 276 30.96 -13.92 12.73
C VAL A 276 31.98 -12.98 13.36
N THR A 277 31.54 -11.97 14.11
CA THR A 277 32.45 -11.07 14.84
C THR A 277 33.31 -11.84 15.84
N ALA A 278 32.72 -12.75 16.62
CA ALA A 278 33.47 -13.58 17.58
C ALA A 278 34.51 -14.48 16.89
N LEU A 279 34.14 -15.09 15.75
CA LEU A 279 35.06 -15.87 14.93
C LEU A 279 36.19 -14.99 14.38
N LEU A 280 35.87 -13.81 13.85
CA LEU A 280 36.86 -12.87 13.33
C LEU A 280 37.84 -12.42 14.42
N THR A 281 37.36 -12.10 15.62
CA THR A 281 38.22 -11.75 16.76
C THR A 281 39.11 -12.92 17.18
N GLN A 282 38.57 -14.14 17.25
CA GLN A 282 39.39 -15.34 17.56
C GLN A 282 40.42 -15.62 16.47
N THR A 283 40.07 -15.43 15.19
CA THR A 283 41.02 -15.60 14.09
C THR A 283 42.08 -14.52 14.06
N TYR A 284 41.78 -13.28 14.46
CA TYR A 284 42.79 -12.23 14.58
C TYR A 284 43.80 -12.54 15.69
N GLU A 285 43.36 -13.09 16.82
CA GLU A 285 44.24 -13.56 17.89
C GLU A 285 45.10 -14.78 17.47
N LEU A 286 44.63 -15.59 16.51
CA LEU A 286 45.38 -16.73 15.95
C LEU A 286 46.30 -16.36 14.77
N TYR A 287 45.95 -15.32 13.98
CA TYR A 287 46.75 -14.81 12.86
C TYR A 287 47.87 -13.84 13.28
N GLU A 288 48.03 -13.57 14.58
CA GLU A 288 49.29 -13.02 15.11
C GLU A 288 50.43 -14.07 15.14
N TYR A 289 50.22 -15.30 14.64
CA TYR A 289 51.26 -16.35 14.52
C TYR A 289 51.35 -17.09 13.17
N PRO A 290 51.65 -16.41 12.05
CA PRO A 290 52.32 -17.11 10.96
C PRO A 290 53.58 -16.36 10.47
N ILE A 291 54.74 -16.68 11.08
CA ILE A 291 56.12 -16.55 10.54
C ILE A 291 56.83 -15.18 10.71
N PRO A 292 58.13 -15.16 11.06
CA PRO A 292 58.74 -15.47 12.35
C PRO A 292 58.94 -14.22 13.23
N ARG A 293 58.73 -14.35 14.55
CA ARG A 293 59.23 -13.36 15.52
C ARG A 293 60.72 -13.17 15.27
N LEU A 294 61.14 -11.98 14.85
CA LEU A 294 62.55 -11.68 14.63
C LEU A 294 63.34 -12.09 15.89
N PHE A 295 64.40 -12.87 15.74
CA PHE A 295 65.28 -13.25 16.84
C PHE A 295 66.75 -13.16 16.46
N ILE A 296 67.59 -13.01 17.48
CA ILE A 296 69.05 -13.07 17.39
C ILE A 296 69.59 -14.12 18.35
N VAL A 297 70.82 -14.56 18.10
CA VAL A 297 71.53 -15.49 18.98
C VAL A 297 72.83 -14.85 19.41
N LEU A 298 73.09 -14.88 20.71
CA LEU A 298 74.29 -14.32 21.34
C LEU A 298 74.91 -15.38 22.25
N PRO A 299 76.23 -15.34 22.51
CA PRO A 299 76.85 -16.19 23.52
C PRO A 299 76.33 -15.81 24.91
N GLU A 300 76.20 -16.79 25.79
CA GLU A 300 75.78 -16.57 27.18
C GLU A 300 76.78 -15.68 27.92
N ASP A 301 78.08 -15.94 27.75
CA ASP A 301 79.18 -15.19 28.35
C ASP A 301 80.21 -14.79 27.28
N SER A 302 80.14 -13.56 26.80
CA SER A 302 81.07 -13.04 25.78
C SER A 302 82.51 -12.91 26.28
N SER A 303 82.71 -12.81 27.60
CA SER A 303 84.02 -12.67 28.24
C SER A 303 84.83 -13.97 28.30
N LEU A 304 84.16 -15.12 28.25
CA LEU A 304 84.78 -16.45 28.30
C LEU A 304 84.99 -17.07 26.91
N TRP A 305 84.83 -16.28 25.85
CA TRP A 305 84.90 -16.78 24.48
C TRP A 305 86.32 -17.18 24.08
N ASN A 306 86.52 -18.49 23.91
CA ASN A 306 87.73 -19.06 23.31
C ASN A 306 87.45 -19.54 21.87
N PRO A 307 88.05 -18.94 20.82
CA PRO A 307 87.77 -19.30 19.42
C PRO A 307 88.23 -20.72 19.04
N LEU A 308 89.00 -21.40 19.89
CA LEU A 308 89.48 -22.77 19.68
C LEU A 308 88.56 -23.84 20.29
N ASP A 309 87.61 -23.47 21.15
CA ASP A 309 86.80 -24.42 21.92
C ASP A 309 85.31 -24.35 21.55
N HIS A 310 84.99 -24.78 20.34
CA HIS A 310 83.64 -24.68 19.74
C HIS A 310 82.55 -25.51 20.45
N LEU A 311 82.92 -26.42 21.35
CA LEU A 311 82.00 -27.36 21.99
C LEU A 311 81.50 -26.86 23.35
N THR A 312 82.19 -25.91 23.97
CA THR A 312 81.84 -25.41 25.31
C THR A 312 81.04 -24.11 25.27
N HIS A 313 80.93 -23.45 24.11
CA HIS A 313 80.15 -22.23 23.99
C HIS A 313 78.65 -22.50 24.16
N LYS A 314 78.06 -21.81 25.14
CA LYS A 314 76.61 -21.74 25.31
C LYS A 314 76.06 -20.53 24.58
N PHE A 315 74.93 -20.73 23.90
CA PHE A 315 74.24 -19.69 23.15
C PHE A 315 72.82 -19.50 23.67
N ARG A 316 72.36 -18.24 23.68
CA ARG A 316 70.99 -17.89 24.03
C ARG A 316 70.30 -17.18 22.87
N LEU A 317 69.05 -17.55 22.63
CA LEU A 317 68.17 -16.94 21.65
C LEU A 317 67.37 -15.82 22.30
N TYR A 318 67.39 -14.65 21.68
CA TYR A 318 66.65 -13.47 22.09
C TYR A 318 65.66 -13.06 21.02
N PHE A 319 64.39 -12.85 21.39
CA PHE A 319 63.40 -12.29 20.49
C PHE A 319 63.54 -10.77 20.43
N LEU A 320 63.29 -10.21 19.25
CA LEU A 320 63.12 -8.80 19.01
C LEU A 320 61.62 -8.48 19.10
N CYS A 321 61.24 -7.42 19.84
CA CYS A 321 59.87 -6.93 19.80
C CYS A 321 59.60 -6.25 18.46
N GLU A 322 58.52 -6.66 17.81
CA GLU A 322 57.92 -6.01 16.64
C GLU A 322 56.91 -4.93 17.06
N CYS A 323 57.18 -4.29 18.21
CA CYS A 323 56.45 -3.15 18.70
C CYS A 323 56.63 -1.99 17.69
N GLY A 324 55.80 -1.95 16.64
CA GLY A 324 55.81 -0.93 15.59
C GLY A 324 54.74 0.16 15.79
N GLU A 325 54.51 0.99 14.78
CA GLU A 325 53.58 2.14 14.88
C GLU A 325 52.11 1.73 15.15
N HIS A 326 51.73 0.49 14.87
CA HIS A 326 50.39 -0.05 15.10
C HIS A 326 50.11 -0.42 16.58
N THR A 327 51.15 -0.58 17.42
CA THR A 327 50.98 -0.78 18.88
C THR A 327 51.11 0.53 19.67
N LYS A 328 51.32 1.65 18.97
CA LYS A 328 51.44 2.99 19.56
C LYS A 328 50.11 3.41 20.15
N SER A 329 50.00 3.37 21.48
CA SER A 329 48.88 3.99 22.16
C SER A 329 48.85 5.50 21.83
N ILE A 330 47.65 6.03 21.57
CA ILE A 330 47.39 7.39 21.03
C ILE A 330 48.12 8.52 21.82
N ASN A 331 48.53 8.25 23.06
CA ASN A 331 49.17 9.23 23.94
C ASN A 331 50.66 8.98 24.23
N THR A 332 51.27 7.95 23.65
CA THR A 332 52.70 7.68 23.88
C THR A 332 53.55 8.37 22.82
N ARG A 333 54.34 9.37 23.27
CA ARG A 333 55.37 10.04 22.45
C ARG A 333 56.65 9.20 22.29
N ILE A 334 56.66 7.97 22.80
CA ILE A 334 57.81 7.07 22.71
C ILE A 334 57.76 6.42 21.33
N PRO A 335 58.76 6.62 20.47
CA PRO A 335 58.79 5.99 19.17
C PRO A 335 58.98 4.47 19.32
N HIS A 336 58.18 3.72 18.58
CA HIS A 336 58.06 2.26 18.68
C HIS A 336 59.01 1.61 17.68
N HIS A 337 60.17 1.18 18.17
CA HIS A 337 61.27 0.61 17.37
C HIS A 337 61.55 -0.84 17.72
N ILE A 338 62.24 -1.55 16.82
CA ILE A 338 62.71 -2.91 17.06
C ILE A 338 63.71 -2.89 18.22
N HIS A 339 63.38 -3.60 19.30
CA HIS A 339 64.21 -3.73 20.51
C HIS A 339 64.24 -5.19 20.98
N LEU A 340 65.17 -5.57 21.85
CA LEU A 340 65.12 -6.90 22.46
C LEU A 340 63.92 -6.99 23.39
N ALA A 341 63.10 -8.02 23.20
CA ALA A 341 62.01 -8.31 24.11
C ALA A 341 62.58 -8.55 25.52
N LYS A 342 61.87 -8.08 26.56
CA LYS A 342 62.34 -8.14 27.95
C LYS A 342 62.26 -9.58 28.49
N HIS A 343 63.23 -10.41 28.13
CA HIS A 343 63.41 -11.76 28.66
C HIS A 343 64.90 -12.11 28.77
N GLU A 344 65.21 -13.14 29.55
CA GLU A 344 66.59 -13.57 29.84
C GLU A 344 67.32 -14.26 28.67
N GLY A 345 66.59 -14.59 27.60
CA GLY A 345 67.08 -15.41 26.49
C GLY A 345 66.87 -16.91 26.72
N TYR A 346 66.62 -17.66 25.65
CA TYR A 346 66.39 -19.11 25.69
C TYR A 346 67.69 -19.86 25.37
N GLU A 347 68.15 -20.72 26.28
CA GLU A 347 69.35 -21.53 26.06
C GLU A 347 69.16 -22.49 24.87
N ILE A 348 70.14 -22.53 23.98
CA ILE A 348 70.15 -23.43 22.82
C ILE A 348 70.89 -24.71 23.19
N ALA A 349 70.15 -25.75 23.53
CA ALA A 349 70.73 -27.03 23.98
C ALA A 349 71.62 -27.73 22.94
N ARG A 350 71.39 -27.49 21.63
CA ARG A 350 72.14 -28.11 20.53
C ARG A 350 72.58 -27.05 19.50
N PRO A 351 73.60 -26.24 19.80
CA PRO A 351 74.01 -25.11 18.95
C PRO A 351 74.32 -25.52 17.52
N THR A 352 75.05 -26.62 17.31
CA THR A 352 75.43 -27.10 15.99
C THR A 352 74.21 -27.41 15.11
N GLU A 353 73.24 -28.18 15.61
CA GLU A 353 72.00 -28.48 14.88
C GLU A 353 71.17 -27.21 14.62
N PHE A 354 71.14 -26.30 15.60
CA PHE A 354 70.44 -25.03 15.48
C PHE A 354 71.03 -24.16 14.37
N PHE A 355 72.34 -23.96 14.34
CA PHE A 355 73.02 -23.15 13.32
C PHE A 355 73.06 -23.85 11.95
N GLN A 356 73.04 -25.18 11.87
CA GLN A 356 72.80 -25.86 10.60
C GLN A 356 71.44 -25.51 9.99
N ARG A 357 70.40 -25.37 10.83
CA ARG A 357 69.04 -25.07 10.38
C ARG A 357 68.77 -23.58 10.17
N TYR A 358 69.25 -22.73 11.08
CA TYR A 358 68.93 -21.30 11.13
C TYR A 358 70.14 -20.38 10.93
N GLY A 359 71.35 -20.91 10.78
CA GLY A 359 72.59 -20.14 10.73
C GLY A 359 72.60 -19.08 9.63
N ARG A 360 72.07 -19.38 8.44
CA ARG A 360 71.93 -18.38 7.36
C ARG A 360 71.04 -17.20 7.75
N TYR A 361 69.92 -17.48 8.43
CA TYR A 361 69.01 -16.45 8.92
C TYR A 361 69.68 -15.63 10.03
N VAL A 362 70.27 -16.29 11.03
CA VAL A 362 70.96 -15.63 12.14
C VAL A 362 72.12 -14.77 11.64
N LEU A 363 72.94 -15.29 10.72
CA LEU A 363 74.03 -14.57 10.10
C LEU A 363 73.54 -13.30 9.39
N ALA A 364 72.46 -13.40 8.61
CA ALA A 364 71.88 -12.25 7.92
C ALA A 364 71.42 -11.16 8.90
N ILE A 365 70.72 -11.54 9.99
CA ILE A 365 70.27 -10.58 11.01
C ILE A 365 71.46 -9.99 11.79
N LEU A 366 72.45 -10.80 12.15
CA LEU A 366 73.65 -10.34 12.85
C LEU A 366 74.52 -9.43 11.98
N GLN A 367 74.63 -9.70 10.67
CA GLN A 367 75.28 -8.81 9.71
C GLN A 367 74.49 -7.52 9.53
N MET A 368 73.16 -7.57 9.48
CA MET A 368 72.31 -6.37 9.48
C MET A 368 72.49 -5.54 10.76
N LEU A 369 72.65 -6.18 11.92
CA LEU A 369 72.96 -5.47 13.16
C LEU A 369 74.37 -4.88 13.11
N LYS A 370 75.39 -5.69 12.82
CA LYS A 370 76.80 -5.27 12.75
C LYS A 370 77.04 -4.12 11.77
N TYR A 371 76.55 -4.26 10.54
CA TYR A 371 76.78 -3.28 9.47
C TYR A 371 75.72 -2.19 9.42
N GLY A 372 74.47 -2.48 9.75
CA GLY A 372 73.46 -1.45 9.93
C GLY A 372 73.82 -0.48 11.05
N LEU A 373 74.50 -0.93 12.11
CA LEU A 373 75.06 -0.08 13.15
C LEU A 373 76.24 0.80 12.67
N THR A 374 76.96 0.40 11.62
CA THR A 374 78.25 1.03 11.24
C THR A 374 78.26 1.81 9.92
N VAL A 375 77.20 1.75 9.11
CA VAL A 375 77.16 2.52 7.85
C VAL A 375 76.89 4.01 8.14
N THR A 376 77.93 4.84 7.94
CA THR A 376 77.91 6.32 7.81
C THR A 376 77.70 7.18 9.07
N GLY A 377 77.96 6.69 10.29
CA GLY A 377 77.72 7.51 11.50
C GLY A 377 76.24 7.92 11.69
N ILE A 378 75.36 7.33 10.88
CA ILE A 378 73.91 7.39 10.99
C ILE A 378 73.54 6.07 11.66
N ALA A 379 73.32 6.13 12.96
CA ALA A 379 72.81 5.00 13.71
C ALA A 379 71.42 4.61 13.16
N ILE A 380 71.13 3.30 13.10
CA ILE A 380 69.81 2.80 12.71
C ILE A 380 68.79 3.50 13.63
N PRO A 381 67.80 4.25 13.09
CA PRO A 381 66.83 4.99 13.90
C PRO A 381 66.16 4.13 15.00
N ALA A 382 66.06 2.82 14.74
CA ALA A 382 65.52 1.83 15.67
C ALA A 382 66.23 1.76 17.04
N LEU A 383 67.54 2.00 17.10
CA LEU A 383 68.30 2.03 18.37
C LEU A 383 68.72 3.44 18.78
N THR A 384 68.71 4.38 17.82
CA THR A 384 69.09 5.78 18.08
C THR A 384 68.01 6.59 18.79
N GLN A 385 66.78 6.09 18.89
CA GLN A 385 65.65 6.85 19.43
C GLN A 385 65.16 6.34 20.80
N LEU A 386 65.98 5.54 21.50
CA LEU A 386 65.95 5.43 22.96
C LEU A 386 66.40 6.73 23.67
N ILE A 387 66.69 7.77 22.89
CA ILE A 387 67.39 8.99 23.28
C ILE A 387 66.37 10.14 23.30
N ARG A 388 66.09 10.69 24.48
CA ARG A 388 65.59 12.08 24.60
C ARG A 388 66.78 13.02 24.41
N PRO A 389 66.63 14.16 23.72
CA PRO A 389 67.71 15.12 23.48
C PRO A 389 68.30 15.73 24.78
N ASP A 390 67.65 15.54 25.93
CA ASP A 390 68.04 16.18 27.19
C ASP A 390 69.03 15.38 28.06
N ASP A 391 69.48 14.17 27.63
CA ASP A 391 70.32 13.27 28.44
C ASP A 391 71.43 12.57 27.60
N VAL A 392 72.10 13.32 26.72
CA VAL A 392 73.09 12.81 25.75
C VAL A 392 74.27 12.06 26.42
N ASP A 393 74.70 12.47 27.62
CA ASP A 393 75.86 11.87 28.30
C ASP A 393 75.58 10.49 28.90
N LYS A 394 74.43 10.30 29.57
CA LYS A 394 74.00 8.98 30.08
C LYS A 394 73.72 7.99 28.94
N VAL A 395 73.29 8.53 27.81
CA VAL A 395 73.06 7.77 26.58
C VAL A 395 74.38 7.36 25.94
N LYS A 396 75.39 8.23 25.94
CA LYS A 396 76.72 7.88 25.44
C LYS A 396 77.33 6.76 26.27
N GLU A 397 77.12 6.77 27.59
CA GLU A 397 77.54 5.67 28.48
C GLU A 397 76.71 4.40 28.28
N GLY A 398 75.39 4.50 28.11
CA GLY A 398 74.51 3.36 27.87
C GLY A 398 74.72 2.70 26.50
N LEU A 399 74.90 3.51 25.45
CA LEU A 399 75.22 3.04 24.10
C LEU A 399 76.63 2.47 24.07
N LYS A 400 77.61 3.09 24.73
CA LYS A 400 78.95 2.54 24.88
C LYS A 400 78.92 1.20 25.60
N SER A 401 78.19 1.07 26.71
CA SER A 401 78.00 -0.19 27.41
C SER A 401 77.32 -1.27 26.55
N LEU A 402 76.29 -0.90 25.77
CA LEU A 402 75.60 -1.81 24.87
C LEU A 402 76.51 -2.24 23.71
N THR A 403 77.23 -1.32 23.08
CA THR A 403 78.18 -1.60 22.00
C THR A 403 79.33 -2.46 22.53
N ASP A 404 79.91 -2.09 23.68
CA ASP A 404 81.00 -2.83 24.33
C ASP A 404 80.57 -4.26 24.73
N THR A 405 79.29 -4.49 25.00
CA THR A 405 78.78 -5.82 25.40
C THR A 405 78.27 -6.64 24.22
N LEU A 406 77.56 -6.01 23.27
CA LEU A 406 76.85 -6.67 22.19
C LEU A 406 77.75 -6.91 20.97
N GLU A 407 78.61 -5.96 20.63
CA GLU A 407 79.49 -6.06 19.46
C GLU A 407 80.43 -7.27 19.54
N PRO A 408 81.10 -7.56 20.68
CA PRO A 408 81.88 -8.77 20.81
C PRO A 408 81.04 -10.02 20.62
N GLY A 409 79.85 -10.10 21.23
CA GLY A 409 78.96 -11.26 21.11
C GLY A 409 78.47 -11.50 19.68
N VAL A 410 78.12 -10.43 18.95
CA VAL A 410 77.72 -10.49 17.54
C VAL A 410 78.88 -10.98 16.67
N ASN A 411 80.09 -10.44 16.87
CA ASN A 411 81.28 -10.85 16.12
C ASN A 411 81.65 -12.31 16.38
N GLN A 412 81.55 -12.76 17.64
CA GLN A 412 81.81 -14.13 18.06
C GLN A 412 80.85 -15.12 17.40
N VAL A 413 79.55 -14.82 17.35
CA VAL A 413 78.56 -15.68 16.69
C VAL A 413 78.75 -15.69 15.18
N ILE A 414 79.09 -14.55 14.55
CA ILE A 414 79.41 -14.51 13.11
C ILE A 414 80.62 -15.40 12.81
N GLU A 415 81.70 -15.26 13.58
CA GLU A 415 82.90 -16.11 13.41
C GLU A 415 82.58 -17.60 13.60
N TYR A 416 81.68 -17.92 14.54
CA TYR A 416 81.23 -19.30 14.76
C TYR A 416 80.42 -19.86 13.58
N ILE A 417 79.56 -19.05 12.96
CA ILE A 417 78.70 -19.51 11.84
C ILE A 417 79.48 -19.59 10.52
N GLU A 418 80.49 -18.74 10.32
CA GLU A 418 81.25 -18.66 9.05
C GLU A 418 82.36 -19.73 8.93
N LYS A 419 82.70 -20.42 10.02
CA LYS A 419 83.60 -21.59 10.04
C LYS A 419 82.83 -22.87 9.73
#